data_AF-A0A1Z5KW17-F1
#
_entry.id   AF-A0A1Z5KW17-F1
#
_cell.length_a   1.000
_cell.length_b   1.000
_cell.length_c   1.000
_cell.angle_alpha   90.00
_cell.angle_beta   90.00
_cell.angle_gamma   90.00
#
_symmetry.space_group_name_H-M   'P 1'
#
loop_
_entity.id
_entity.type
_entity.pdbx_description
1 polymer ?
#
loop_
_entity_poly.entity_id
_entity_poly.type
_entity_poly.pdbx_seq_one_letter_code
_entity_poly.pdbx_strand_id
1 'polypeptide(L)'
;MATDYSLDLSSHWIVESATLFYYSNPALPVENKGFQMLQKLGWKEGEGLGKQQQGSTEPVLVEQRRTHAGLGAEDSSSLDPKLQVWKKTKKRYDALN
;
A
#
# COMPACT_ATOMS: atom_id res chain seq x y z
N MET A 1 24.11 -39.90 11.83
CA MET A 1 23.75 -38.67 12.58
C MET A 1 23.25 -37.66 11.57
N ALA A 2 21.94 -37.64 11.32
CA ALA A 2 21.32 -36.63 10.46
C ALA A 2 20.91 -35.47 11.37
N THR A 3 21.56 -34.32 11.23
CA THR A 3 21.14 -33.11 11.92
C THR A 3 19.96 -32.53 11.17
N ASP A 4 18.81 -32.57 11.81
CA ASP A 4 17.53 -32.07 11.34
C ASP A 4 17.56 -30.54 11.26
N TYR A 5 17.51 -30.00 10.04
CA TYR A 5 17.37 -28.56 9.79
C TYR A 5 15.88 -28.20 9.79
N SER A 6 15.26 -28.19 10.96
CA SER A 6 13.94 -27.56 11.13
C SER A 6 14.12 -26.05 11.23
N LEU A 7 13.96 -25.36 10.10
CA LEU A 7 13.86 -23.90 10.06
C LEU A 7 12.47 -23.48 10.57
N ASP A 8 12.43 -22.87 11.74
CA ASP A 8 11.25 -22.17 12.26
C ASP A 8 10.93 -20.95 11.37
N LEU A 9 9.95 -21.13 10.47
CA LEU A 9 9.41 -20.10 9.59
C LEU A 9 8.33 -19.22 10.27
N SER A 10 8.27 -19.16 11.60
CA SER A 10 7.26 -18.35 12.33
C SER A 10 7.65 -16.87 12.45
N SER A 11 8.88 -16.48 12.10
CA SER A 11 9.36 -15.09 12.20
C SER A 11 9.09 -14.21 10.97
N HIS A 12 8.50 -14.74 9.89
CA HIS A 12 8.46 -14.06 8.59
C HIS A 12 7.20 -13.22 8.30
N TRP A 13 6.26 -13.07 9.25
CA TRP A 13 5.04 -12.27 9.00
C TRP A 13 4.91 -11.02 9.89
N ILE A 14 5.87 -10.74 10.76
CA ILE A 14 5.82 -9.57 11.67
C ILE A 14 6.55 -8.34 11.09
N VAL A 15 7.41 -8.51 10.08
CA VAL A 15 8.30 -7.43 9.60
C VAL A 15 7.70 -6.55 8.49
N GLU A 16 6.71 -7.04 7.73
CA GLU A 16 6.11 -6.27 6.61
C GLU A 16 5.18 -5.14 7.05
N SER A 17 4.52 -5.26 8.21
CA SER A 17 3.60 -4.22 8.68
C SER A 17 4.33 -2.97 9.17
N ALA A 18 5.45 -3.15 9.87
CA ALA A 18 6.26 -2.05 10.38
C ALA A 18 6.97 -1.28 9.25
N THR A 19 7.43 -1.97 8.20
CA THR A 19 8.09 -1.34 7.04
C THR A 19 7.10 -0.56 6.19
N LEU A 20 5.89 -1.09 5.95
CA LEU A 20 4.84 -0.35 5.24
C LEU A 20 4.36 0.88 6.01
N PHE A 21 4.24 0.78 7.34
CA PHE A 21 3.90 1.93 8.18
C PHE A 21 4.98 3.02 8.13
N TYR A 22 6.26 2.64 8.18
CA TYR A 22 7.39 3.58 8.09
C TYR A 22 7.47 4.30 6.74
N TYR A 23 7.23 3.60 5.62
CA TYR A 23 7.17 4.21 4.30
C TYR A 23 5.90 5.05 4.05
N SER A 24 4.84 4.82 4.83
CA SER A 24 3.57 5.55 4.73
C SER A 24 3.57 6.90 5.46
N ASN A 25 4.43 7.08 6.48
CA ASN A 25 4.46 8.29 7.31
C ASN A 25 5.90 8.78 7.58
N PRO A 26 6.69 9.19 6.56
CA PRO A 26 7.96 9.83 6.82
C PRO A 26 7.71 11.23 7.42
N ALA A 27 8.30 11.48 8.58
CA ALA A 27 8.41 12.84 9.13
C ALA A 27 8.98 13.78 8.06
N LEU A 28 8.41 14.98 7.94
CA LEU A 28 8.86 15.93 6.92
C LEU A 28 10.25 16.46 7.29
N PRO A 29 11.21 16.54 6.34
CA PRO A 29 12.52 17.11 6.62
C PRO A 29 12.40 18.57 7.08
N VAL A 30 13.19 18.97 8.08
CA VAL A 30 13.18 20.35 8.62
C VAL A 30 13.63 21.38 7.58
N GLU A 31 14.42 20.94 6.59
CA GLU A 31 14.87 21.76 5.46
C GLU A 31 13.75 22.05 4.45
N ASN A 32 12.62 21.36 4.55
CA ASN A 32 11.48 21.57 3.67
C ASN A 32 10.89 22.98 3.88
N LYS A 33 10.81 23.77 2.80
CA LYS A 33 10.30 25.16 2.85
C LYS A 33 8.87 25.23 3.38
N GLY A 34 8.02 24.28 3.03
CA GLY A 34 6.64 24.19 3.53
C GLY A 34 6.59 23.90 5.02
N PHE A 35 7.43 22.97 5.49
CA PHE A 35 7.56 22.67 6.92
C PHE A 35 7.96 23.90 7.73
N GLN A 36 9.00 24.63 7.30
CA GLN A 36 9.45 25.86 7.97
C GLN A 36 8.37 26.96 7.95
N MET A 37 7.60 27.06 6.86
CA MET A 37 6.51 28.03 6.77
C MET A 37 5.40 27.69 7.78
N LEU A 38 4.99 26.43 7.88
CA LEU A 38 3.98 25.98 8.84
C LEU A 38 4.42 26.26 10.27
N GLN A 39 5.67 25.94 10.62
CA GLN A 39 6.23 26.24 11.94
C GLN A 39 6.21 27.73 12.28
N LYS A 40 6.58 28.60 11.32
CA LYS A 40 6.52 30.06 11.50
C LYS A 40 5.11 30.59 11.69
N LEU A 41 4.10 29.90 11.16
CA LEU A 41 2.69 30.21 11.34
C LEU A 41 2.10 29.60 12.63
N GLY A 42 2.94 28.95 13.46
CA GLY A 42 2.56 28.42 14.77
C GLY A 42 2.08 26.97 14.75
N TRP A 43 2.11 26.29 13.61
CA TRP A 43 1.82 24.86 13.53
C TRP A 43 2.99 24.03 14.06
N LYS A 44 2.72 22.92 14.75
CA LYS A 44 3.73 22.00 15.25
C LYS A 44 3.56 20.63 14.61
N GLU A 45 4.68 19.93 14.44
CA GLU A 45 4.68 18.58 13.87
C GLU A 45 3.78 17.65 14.70
N GLY A 46 2.95 16.87 13.99
CA GLY A 46 1.96 15.98 14.59
C GLY A 46 0.62 16.63 14.96
N GLU A 47 0.48 17.96 14.88
CA GLU A 47 -0.80 18.64 15.14
C GLU A 47 -1.67 18.73 13.88
N GLY A 48 -2.98 18.66 14.05
CA GLY A 48 -3.94 18.93 12.98
C GLY A 48 -4.01 20.43 12.64
N LEU A 49 -4.41 20.76 11.42
CA LEU A 49 -4.61 22.16 11.00
C LEU A 49 -5.97 22.71 11.47
N GLY A 50 -6.08 24.05 11.56
CA GLY A 50 -7.32 24.75 11.94
C GLY A 50 -7.33 25.22 13.40
N LYS A 51 -8.32 26.07 13.74
CA LYS A 51 -8.40 26.74 15.06
C LYS A 51 -8.43 25.78 16.24
N GLN A 52 -9.01 24.58 16.06
CA GLN A 52 -9.13 23.55 17.08
C GLN A 52 -8.28 22.32 16.73
N GLN A 53 -7.28 22.47 15.85
CA GLN A 53 -6.44 21.37 15.36
C GLN A 53 -7.25 20.20 14.76
N GLN A 54 -8.39 20.50 14.14
CA GLN A 54 -9.36 19.49 13.67
C GLN A 54 -9.01 18.87 12.31
N GLY A 55 -8.00 19.40 11.61
CA GLY A 55 -7.56 18.90 10.30
C GLY A 55 -6.81 17.57 10.43
N SER A 56 -6.79 16.79 9.34
CA SER A 56 -6.08 15.51 9.31
C SER A 56 -4.58 15.68 9.58
N THR A 57 -4.04 14.84 10.46
CA THR A 57 -2.60 14.75 10.75
C THR A 57 -1.87 13.84 9.78
N GLU A 58 -2.59 12.91 9.16
CA GLU A 58 -2.05 11.97 8.19
C GLU A 58 -2.55 12.30 6.76
N PRO A 59 -1.73 11.99 5.73
CA PRO A 59 -2.18 12.10 4.34
C PRO A 59 -3.37 11.19 4.07
N VAL A 60 -4.31 11.66 3.23
CA VAL A 60 -5.39 10.80 2.73
C VAL A 60 -4.80 9.83 1.71
N LEU A 61 -4.91 8.53 2.00
CA LEU A 61 -4.47 7.48 1.10
C LEU A 61 -5.40 7.40 -0.12
N VAL A 62 -4.81 7.31 -1.30
CA VAL A 62 -5.54 7.21 -2.56
C VAL A 62 -5.04 5.99 -3.31
N GLU A 63 -5.96 5.15 -3.77
CA GLU A 63 -5.63 4.01 -4.62
C GLU A 63 -5.43 4.47 -6.06
N GLN A 64 -4.25 4.22 -6.61
CA GLN A 64 -3.96 4.54 -8.01
C GLN A 64 -4.63 3.48 -8.92
N ARG A 65 -5.60 3.92 -9.71
CA ARG A 65 -6.25 3.06 -10.71
C ARG A 65 -5.51 3.07 -12.04
N ARG A 66 -5.62 1.96 -12.78
CA ARG A 66 -5.14 1.88 -14.16
C ARG A 66 -5.88 2.89 -15.05
N THR A 67 -5.15 3.49 -15.99
CA THR A 67 -5.73 4.44 -16.95
C THR A 67 -6.83 3.74 -17.76
N HIS A 68 -7.98 4.41 -17.91
CA HIS A 68 -9.18 3.94 -18.61
C HIS A 68 -9.99 2.80 -17.94
N ALA A 69 -9.68 2.41 -16.71
CA ALA A 69 -10.57 1.51 -15.96
C ALA A 69 -11.88 2.25 -15.60
N GLY A 70 -13.03 1.62 -15.90
CA GLY A 70 -14.33 2.14 -15.48
C GLY A 70 -14.49 2.13 -13.96
N LEU A 71 -15.39 2.97 -13.43
CA LEU A 71 -15.75 2.92 -12.01
C LEU A 71 -16.34 1.54 -11.67
N GLY A 72 -15.79 0.85 -10.68
CA GLY A 72 -16.19 -0.52 -10.30
C GLY A 72 -15.50 -1.62 -11.11
N ALA A 73 -14.59 -1.30 -12.03
CA ALA A 73 -13.74 -2.31 -12.66
C ALA A 73 -12.78 -2.90 -11.61
N GLU A 74 -12.79 -4.22 -11.46
CA GLU A 74 -11.83 -4.90 -10.59
C GLU A 74 -10.41 -4.74 -11.15
N ASP A 75 -9.46 -4.47 -10.27
CA ASP A 75 -8.04 -4.47 -10.62
C ASP A 75 -7.61 -5.89 -11.00
N SER A 76 -7.68 -6.19 -12.30
CA SER A 76 -7.14 -7.42 -12.89
C SER A 76 -5.61 -7.53 -12.81
N SER A 77 -4.95 -6.64 -12.04
CA SER A 77 -3.50 -6.64 -11.82
C SER A 77 -2.99 -7.89 -11.13
N SER A 78 -3.86 -8.68 -10.49
CA SER A 78 -3.51 -9.91 -9.77
C SER A 78 -3.49 -11.17 -10.65
N LEU A 79 -3.88 -11.10 -11.92
CA LEU A 79 -3.92 -12.26 -12.80
C LEU A 79 -3.01 -12.06 -14.00
N ASP A 80 -1.89 -12.79 -14.01
CA ASP A 80 -0.99 -12.94 -15.16
C ASP A 80 -1.83 -13.12 -16.44
N PRO A 81 -1.65 -12.27 -17.47
CA PRO A 81 -2.36 -12.38 -18.75
C PRO A 81 -2.35 -13.80 -19.33
N LYS A 82 -1.26 -14.56 -19.10
CA LYS A 82 -1.14 -15.96 -19.54
C LYS A 82 -2.12 -16.88 -18.83
N LEU A 83 -2.34 -16.65 -17.53
CA LEU A 83 -3.29 -17.43 -16.72
C LEU A 83 -4.73 -17.18 -17.15
N GLN A 84 -5.06 -15.95 -17.55
CA GLN A 84 -6.38 -15.61 -18.09
C GLN A 84 -6.69 -16.33 -19.40
N VAL A 85 -5.72 -16.37 -20.32
CA VAL A 85 -5.85 -17.10 -21.59
C VAL A 85 -6.02 -18.59 -21.34
N TRP A 86 -5.21 -19.19 -20.46
CA TRP A 86 -5.31 -20.61 -20.13
C TRP A 86 -6.67 -20.96 -19.48
N LYS A 87 -7.14 -20.16 -18.52
CA LYS A 87 -8.48 -20.34 -17.89
C LYS A 87 -9.60 -20.32 -18.94
N LYS A 88 -9.55 -19.36 -19.88
CA LYS A 88 -10.52 -19.27 -20.98
C LYS A 88 -10.46 -20.50 -21.90
N THR A 89 -9.26 -20.94 -22.28
CA THR A 89 -9.07 -22.13 -23.14
C THR A 89 -9.60 -23.39 -22.48
N LYS A 90 -9.28 -23.61 -21.19
CA LYS A 90 -9.75 -24.77 -20.43
C LYS A 90 -11.28 -24.84 -20.37
N LYS A 91 -11.93 -23.72 -20.04
CA LYS A 91 -13.39 -23.64 -19.99
C LYS A 91 -14.07 -23.97 -21.33
N ARG A 92 -13.46 -23.62 -22.47
CA ARG A 92 -14.00 -23.97 -23.80
C ARG A 92 -13.92 -25.47 -24.08
N TYR A 93 -12.82 -26.10 -23.68
CA TYR A 93 -12.65 -27.53 -23.84
C TYR A 93 -13.65 -28.31 -22.98
N ASP A 94 -13.80 -27.90 -21.72
CA ASP A 94 -14.73 -28.54 -20.77
C ASP A 94 -16.21 -28.41 -21.20
N ALA A 95 -16.56 -27.42 -22.03
CA ALA A 95 -17.93 -27.22 -22.53
C ALA A 95 -18.27 -28.02 -23.81
N LEU A 96 -17.28 -28.71 -24.40
CA LEU A 96 -17.44 -29.54 -25.60
C LEU A 96 -17.53 -31.04 -25.28
N ASN A 97 -17.34 -31.41 -24.01
CA ASN A 97 -17.54 -32.76 -23.46
C ASN A 97 -18.73 -32.76 -22.49
#